data_AF-A0AAW0L0I3-F1
#
_entry.id   AF-A0AAW0L0I3-F1
#
_cell.length_a   1.000
_cell.length_b   1.000
_cell.length_c   1.000
_cell.angle_alpha   90.00
_cell.angle_beta   90.00
_cell.angle_gamma   90.00
#
_symmetry.space_group_name_H-M   'P 1'
#
loop_
_entity.id
_entity.type
_entity.pdbx_description
1 polymer ?
#
loop_
_entity_poly.entity_id
_entity_poly.type
_entity_poly.pdbx_seq_one_letter_code
_entity_poly.pdbx_strand_id
1 'polypeptide(L)'
;MASDARLVMNVVVDKCKGVFDGLESFVDIGGGTGTVAKAIADTFPDIECIVLDLPHVVAGFQGSKNLKYVGGDMFEAIPPADAVFMKV
;
A
#
# COMPACT_ATOMS: atom_id res chain seq x y z
N MET A 1 0.93 15.15 4.70
CA MET A 1 1.12 13.68 4.73
C MET A 1 0.31 12.98 3.63
N ALA A 2 -1.02 12.87 3.71
CA ALA A 2 -1.80 12.21 2.63
C ALA A 2 -1.68 12.93 1.26
N SER A 3 -1.68 14.27 1.25
CA SER A 3 -1.49 15.05 0.02
C SER A 3 -0.12 14.80 -0.63
N ASP A 4 0.94 14.73 0.18
CA ASP A 4 2.31 14.49 -0.31
C ASP A 4 2.43 13.07 -0.89
N ALA A 5 1.83 12.08 -0.22
CA ALA A 5 1.78 10.70 -0.70
C ALA A 5 1.09 10.59 -2.07
N ARG A 6 -0.01 11.33 -2.31
CA ARG A 6 -0.68 11.36 -3.62
C ARG A 6 0.22 11.94 -4.72
N LEU A 7 0.88 13.06 -4.45
CA LEU A 7 1.78 13.70 -5.41
C LEU A 7 2.97 12.80 -5.75
N VAL A 8 3.60 12.20 -4.73
CA VAL A 8 4.71 11.27 -4.92
C VAL A 8 4.26 10.04 -5.70
N MET A 9 3.10 9.46 -5.38
CA MET A 9 2.62 8.28 -6.08
C MET A 9 2.21 8.54 -7.52
N ASN A 10 1.67 9.72 -7.85
CA ASN A 10 1.44 10.08 -9.24
C ASN A 10 2.76 10.10 -10.04
N VAL A 11 3.84 10.59 -9.45
CA VAL A 11 5.17 10.60 -10.10
C VAL A 11 5.76 9.19 -10.18
N VAL A 12 5.67 8.39 -9.12
CA VAL A 12 6.18 7.01 -9.08
C VAL A 12 5.42 6.12 -10.06
N VAL A 13 4.10 6.22 -10.09
CA VAL A 13 3.27 5.49 -11.06
C VAL A 13 3.50 5.99 -12.47
N ASP A 14 3.82 7.27 -12.72
CA ASP A 14 4.13 7.74 -14.09
C ASP A 14 5.54 7.32 -14.54
N LYS A 15 6.54 7.48 -13.67
CA LYS A 15 7.96 7.31 -14.02
C LYS A 15 8.51 5.92 -13.79
N CYS A 16 7.89 5.14 -12.92
CA CYS A 16 8.42 3.87 -12.44
C CYS A 16 7.44 2.69 -12.63
N LYS A 17 6.55 2.74 -13.65
CA LYS A 17 5.59 1.64 -13.92
C LYS A 17 6.25 0.27 -13.98
N GLY A 18 7.41 0.18 -14.65
CA GLY A 18 8.14 -1.07 -14.80
C GLY A 18 8.60 -1.71 -13.48
N VAL A 19 8.60 -0.98 -12.36
CA VAL A 19 8.87 -1.55 -11.03
C VAL A 19 7.69 -2.40 -10.54
N PHE A 20 6.48 -2.13 -11.04
CA PHE A 20 5.26 -2.85 -10.68
C PHE A 20 4.89 -3.94 -11.69
N ASP A 21 5.64 -4.07 -12.80
CA ASP A 21 5.37 -5.07 -13.82
C ASP A 21 5.64 -6.48 -13.27
N GLY A 22 4.62 -7.34 -13.35
CA GLY A 22 4.70 -8.73 -12.90
C GLY A 22 4.56 -8.94 -11.40
N LEU A 23 4.30 -7.89 -10.61
CA LEU A 23 3.90 -8.05 -9.21
C LEU A 23 2.46 -8.55 -9.13
N GLU A 24 2.19 -9.47 -8.20
CA GLU A 24 0.83 -9.90 -7.85
C GLU A 24 0.40 -9.32 -6.50
N SER A 25 1.35 -8.95 -5.65
CA SER A 25 1.10 -8.50 -4.27
C SER A 25 2.04 -7.39 -3.81
N PHE A 26 1.48 -6.44 -3.04
CA PHE A 26 2.18 -5.25 -2.55
C PHE A 26 1.77 -4.92 -1.10
N VAL A 27 2.74 -4.61 -0.23
CA VAL A 27 2.49 -4.17 1.16
C VAL A 27 2.99 -2.75 1.41
N ASP A 28 2.12 -1.88 1.90
CA ASP A 28 2.38 -0.51 2.37
C ASP A 28 2.46 -0.49 3.90
N ILE A 29 3.68 -0.44 4.44
CA ILE A 29 3.94 -0.48 5.88
C ILE A 29 3.88 0.92 6.47
N GLY A 30 3.10 1.10 7.54
CA GLY A 30 2.84 2.42 8.13
C GLY A 30 2.03 3.31 7.18
N GLY A 31 1.23 2.70 6.30
CA GLY A 31 0.49 3.40 5.25
C GLY A 31 -0.64 4.28 5.76
N GLY A 32 -1.02 4.16 7.04
CA GLY A 32 -2.09 4.89 7.69
C GLY A 32 -3.41 4.77 6.95
N THR A 33 -3.82 5.87 6.32
CA THR A 33 -5.04 5.94 5.48
C THR A 33 -4.94 5.17 4.15
N GLY A 34 -3.82 4.50 3.87
CA GLY A 34 -3.63 3.68 2.68
C GLY A 34 -3.53 4.47 1.38
N THR A 35 -3.12 5.75 1.44
CA THR A 35 -3.10 6.62 0.25
C THR A 35 -2.22 6.06 -0.87
N VAL A 36 -1.07 5.48 -0.51
CA VAL A 36 -0.11 4.88 -1.46
C VAL A 36 -0.69 3.60 -2.05
N ALA A 37 -1.05 2.65 -1.18
CA ALA A 37 -1.66 1.39 -1.59
C ALA A 37 -2.92 1.60 -2.45
N LYS A 38 -3.74 2.61 -2.15
CA LYS A 38 -4.93 2.95 -2.95
C LYS A 38 -4.58 3.46 -4.35
N ALA A 39 -3.57 4.31 -4.48
CA ALA A 39 -3.14 4.79 -5.79
C ALA A 39 -2.60 3.64 -6.68
N ILE A 40 -1.87 2.69 -6.07
CA ILE A 40 -1.38 1.49 -6.77
C ILE A 40 -2.57 0.60 -7.15
N ALA A 41 -3.45 0.29 -6.20
CA ALA A 41 -4.62 -0.55 -6.43
C ALA A 41 -5.54 0.02 -7.53
N ASP A 42 -5.71 1.34 -7.59
CA ASP A 42 -6.51 2.02 -8.62
C ASP A 42 -5.83 2.01 -10.01
N THR A 43 -4.49 1.98 -10.05
CA THR A 43 -3.73 1.98 -11.32
C THR A 43 -3.51 0.55 -11.85
N PHE A 44 -3.23 -0.39 -10.96
CA PHE A 44 -2.87 -1.77 -11.25
C PHE A 44 -3.90 -2.70 -10.60
N PRO A 45 -5.05 -2.96 -11.26
CA PRO A 45 -6.15 -3.71 -10.68
C PRO A 45 -5.82 -5.18 -10.38
N ASP A 46 -4.75 -5.70 -10.98
CA ASP A 46 -4.29 -7.08 -10.83
C ASP A 46 -3.36 -7.29 -9.62
N ILE A 47 -2.90 -6.19 -8.99
CA ILE A 47 -2.05 -6.25 -7.80
C ILE A 47 -2.93 -6.21 -6.54
N GLU A 48 -2.81 -7.23 -5.67
CA GLU A 48 -3.36 -7.18 -4.33
C GLU A 48 -2.52 -6.28 -3.42
N CYS A 49 -3.10 -5.19 -2.96
CA CYS A 49 -2.45 -4.24 -2.07
C CYS A 49 -2.90 -4.46 -0.61
N ILE A 50 -1.95 -4.43 0.32
CA ILE A 50 -2.19 -4.52 1.75
C ILE A 50 -1.59 -3.30 2.44
N VAL A 51 -2.37 -2.62 3.26
CA VAL A 51 -1.87 -1.61 4.20
C VAL A 51 -1.66 -2.29 5.54
N LEU A 52 -0.42 -2.30 6.03
CA LEU A 52 -0.09 -2.76 7.37
C LEU A 52 0.16 -1.53 8.25
N ASP A 53 -0.64 -1.38 9.30
CA ASP A 53 -0.41 -0.36 10.32
C ASP A 53 -0.92 -0.87 11.68
N LEU A 54 -0.71 -0.09 12.74
CA LEU A 54 -1.17 -0.47 14.07
C LEU A 54 -2.71 -0.64 14.07
N PRO A 55 -3.26 -1.59 14.86
CA PRO A 55 -4.69 -1.91 14.83
C PRO A 55 -5.62 -0.71 15.01
N HIS A 56 -5.23 0.26 15.85
CA HIS A 56 -6.02 1.47 16.09
C HIS A 56 -5.96 2.48 14.93
N VAL A 57 -4.93 2.42 14.08
CA VAL A 57 -4.78 3.29 12.90
C VAL A 57 -5.69 2.82 11.78
N VAL A 58 -5.72 1.51 11.52
CA VAL A 58 -6.58 0.92 10.49
C VAL A 58 -8.02 0.66 10.95
N ALA A 59 -8.32 0.88 12.23
CA ALA A 59 -9.66 0.70 12.78
C ALA A 59 -10.68 1.59 12.04
N GLY A 60 -11.68 0.96 11.42
CA GLY A 60 -12.75 1.66 10.70
C GLY A 60 -12.49 1.89 9.20
N PHE A 61 -11.31 1.53 8.69
CA PHE A 61 -11.09 1.48 7.25
C PHE A 61 -11.64 0.19 6.66
N GLN A 62 -12.40 0.30 5.58
CA GLN A 62 -12.81 -0.83 4.76
C GLN A 62 -11.97 -0.88 3.50
N GLY A 63 -11.51 -2.08 3.17
CA GLY A 63 -10.80 -2.35 1.94
C GLY A 63 -11.66 -2.13 0.70
N SER A 64 -11.03 -2.26 -0.47
CA SER A 64 -11.70 -2.34 -1.78
C SER A 64 -11.41 -3.70 -2.42
N LYS A 65 -11.76 -3.88 -3.70
CA LYS A 65 -11.62 -5.14 -4.42
C LYS A 65 -10.22 -5.76 -4.32
N ASN A 66 -9.18 -4.93 -4.43
CA ASN A 66 -7.77 -5.32 -4.41
C ASN A 66 -6.95 -4.54 -3.35
N LEU A 67 -7.61 -3.99 -2.33
CA LEU A 67 -6.96 -3.29 -1.21
C LEU A 67 -7.49 -3.83 0.11
N LYS A 68 -6.59 -4.26 0.99
CA LYS A 68 -6.90 -4.75 2.33
C LYS A 68 -6.19 -3.89 3.39
N TYR A 69 -6.81 -3.73 4.54
CA TYR A 69 -6.19 -3.12 5.72
C TYR A 69 -5.95 -4.21 6.77
N VAL A 70 -4.73 -4.29 7.27
CA VAL A 70 -4.30 -5.27 8.26
C VAL A 70 -3.73 -4.53 9.46
N GLY A 71 -4.30 -4.80 10.63
CA GLY A 71 -3.80 -4.29 11.89
C GLY A 71 -2.70 -5.20 12.43
N GLY A 72 -1.52 -4.66 12.72
CA GLY A 72 -0.41 -5.44 13.27
C GLY A 72 0.82 -4.60 13.58
N ASP A 73 1.86 -5.25 14.10
CA ASP A 73 3.18 -4.66 14.32
C ASP A 73 4.18 -5.21 13.27
N MET A 74 4.75 -4.31 12.47
CA MET A 74 5.74 -4.66 11.44
C MET A 74 7.02 -5.28 12.00
N PHE A 75 7.35 -5.02 13.27
CA PHE A 75 8.51 -5.61 13.93
C PHE A 75 8.27 -7.07 14.36
N GLU A 76 7.00 -7.48 14.47
CA GLU A 76 6.62 -8.87 14.74
C GLU A 76 6.43 -9.65 13.44
N ALA A 77 5.61 -9.14 12.52
CA ALA A 77 5.32 -9.80 11.26
C ALA A 77 4.89 -8.81 10.17
N ILE A 78 5.36 -9.07 8.95
CA ILE A 78 4.92 -8.39 7.73
C ILE A 78 4.19 -9.44 6.86
N PRO A 79 3.00 -9.12 6.31
CA PRO A 79 2.32 -10.01 5.37
C PRO A 79 3.22 -10.37 4.17
N PRO A 80 3.17 -11.62 3.67
CA PRO A 80 3.94 -12.00 2.50
C PRO A 80 3.44 -11.23 1.27
N ALA A 81 4.37 -10.64 0.52
CA ALA A 81 4.10 -9.95 -0.74
C ALA A 81 5.36 -9.91 -1.61
N ASP A 82 5.18 -9.67 -2.91
CA ASP A 82 6.26 -9.55 -3.89
C ASP A 82 7.07 -8.27 -3.69
N ALA A 83 6.39 -7.20 -3.23
CA ALA A 83 7.00 -5.92 -2.94
C ALA A 83 6.52 -5.32 -1.62
N VAL A 84 7.44 -4.63 -0.95
CA VAL A 84 7.19 -3.89 0.29
C VAL A 84 7.59 -2.44 0.10
N PHE A 85 6.72 -1.54 0.52
CA PHE A 85 6.97 -0.11 0.58
C PHE A 85 6.93 0.37 2.02
N MET A 86 7.95 1.14 2.40
CA MET A 86 8.05 1.77 3.70
C MET A 86 8.67 3.15 3.53
N LYS A 87 8.07 4.15 4.19
CA LYS A 87 8.64 5.49 4.25
C LYS A 87 9.66 5.55 5.39
N VAL A 88 10.88 6.02 5.08
CA VAL A 88 11.91 6.42 6.06
C VAL A 88 11.67 7.82 6.62
#